data_AF-A0AAF1BI10-F1
#
_entry.id   AF-A0AAF1BI10-F1
#
_cell.length_a   1.000
_cell.length_b   1.000
_cell.length_c   1.000
_cell.angle_alpha   90.00
_cell.angle_beta   90.00
_cell.angle_gamma   90.00
#
_symmetry.space_group_name_H-M   'P 1'
#
loop_
_entity.id
_entity.type
_entity.pdbx_description
1 polymer ?
#
loop_
_entity_poly.entity_id
_entity_poly.type
_entity_poly.pdbx_seq_one_letter_code
_entity_poly.pdbx_strand_id
1 'polypeptide(L)'
;MDAAASSTVVLSPSSAIDAAVAALTTLSPGSPALSAVPAPFGQPFHAKADMLSALEPSLNAAIDLYFVKLHAINPIVDANSVRQRLGQKEHLHNEIFASMVLCMVAMRFCLPDAAPHSPTSNAVVLLREAMALASVNNDSDLRPTLDRMSAAMLMANVLRVTTGFNWAYVKTKEAITLSELLQLDDPLAYDQFTEAEKEIAISMFWKLAVAERSNALLAQHCGANAFRPSVSIRGQITHLSSLRKAAVDKPVVWRLEPTARLFEAMDPSLIDCITSKCSPPDCRMAVSVALLAHSSLDAVPLSAHQSPVQVADVLFTRLWMHSEVWRACMTHSLLQAEDDDSLPQLLVRYPVEVMAQACEVADGLSFEAILGNGQAMSNKLRAIASTADWVLSLPDPPRSYDAVDSIAEGIAMRDRLNDIADRLADAPWVRYDLPGLGHRLSRPRPLV
;
A
#
# COMPACT_ATOMS: atom_id res chain seq x y z
N MET A 1 52.67 -30.64 16.28
CA MET A 1 52.19 -30.28 14.93
C MET A 1 50.68 -30.46 14.97
N ASP A 2 49.95 -29.48 15.48
CA ASP A 2 48.49 -29.47 15.49
C ASP A 2 48.05 -28.26 14.67
N ALA A 3 47.47 -28.55 13.50
CA ALA A 3 46.86 -27.55 12.64
C ALA A 3 45.39 -27.42 13.05
N ALA A 4 45.05 -26.29 13.67
CA ALA A 4 43.67 -25.92 13.97
C ALA A 4 42.93 -25.60 12.66
N ALA A 5 41.93 -26.41 12.32
CA ALA A 5 40.98 -26.11 11.26
C ALA A 5 40.06 -24.98 11.71
N SER A 6 40.16 -23.83 11.04
CA SER A 6 39.23 -22.71 11.19
C SER A 6 37.91 -23.06 10.50
N SER A 7 36.84 -23.30 11.28
CA SER A 7 35.50 -23.43 10.73
C SER A 7 34.92 -22.03 10.48
N THR A 8 34.89 -21.60 9.23
CA THR A 8 34.12 -20.44 8.80
C THR A 8 32.64 -20.78 8.89
N VAL A 9 31.97 -20.30 9.93
CA VAL A 9 30.50 -20.37 10.05
C VAL A 9 29.91 -19.49 8.96
N VAL A 10 29.31 -20.10 7.94
CA VAL A 10 28.55 -19.38 6.90
C VAL A 10 27.26 -18.90 7.55
N LEU A 11 27.23 -17.62 7.93
CA LEU A 11 26.02 -16.98 8.44
C LEU A 11 24.98 -16.89 7.31
N SER A 12 23.74 -17.24 7.61
CA SER A 12 22.63 -17.00 6.70
C SER A 12 22.49 -15.50 6.39
N PRO A 13 21.97 -15.10 5.20
CA PRO A 13 21.79 -13.69 4.85
C PRO A 13 20.98 -12.90 5.90
N SER A 14 20.00 -13.53 6.56
CA SER A 14 19.22 -12.92 7.63
C SER A 14 20.10 -12.59 8.84
N SER A 15 20.88 -13.56 9.33
CA SER A 15 21.79 -13.36 10.46
C SER A 15 22.90 -12.34 10.16
N ALA A 16 23.30 -12.19 8.89
CA ALA A 16 24.31 -11.20 8.50
C ALA A 16 23.75 -9.77 8.50
N ILE A 17 22.50 -9.55 8.07
CA ILE A 17 21.85 -8.24 8.18
C ILE A 17 21.57 -7.93 9.66
N ASP A 18 21.07 -8.89 10.44
CA ASP A 18 20.82 -8.71 11.88
C ASP A 18 22.10 -8.36 12.63
N ALA A 19 23.20 -9.07 12.36
CA ALA A 19 24.50 -8.77 12.94
C ALA A 19 25.05 -7.42 12.49
N ALA A 20 24.85 -7.04 11.22
CA ALA A 20 25.30 -5.76 10.72
C ALA A 20 24.48 -4.60 11.30
N VAL A 21 23.16 -4.72 11.42
CA VAL A 21 22.31 -3.71 12.08
C VAL A 21 22.58 -3.64 13.58
N ALA A 22 22.86 -4.77 14.24
CA ALA A 22 23.34 -4.79 15.62
C ALA A 22 24.72 -4.12 15.75
N ALA A 23 25.60 -4.26 14.76
CA ALA A 23 26.87 -3.53 14.73
C ALA A 23 26.65 -2.01 14.60
N LEU A 24 25.65 -1.56 13.82
CA LEU A 24 25.29 -0.13 13.68
C LEU A 24 24.90 0.53 15.02
N THR A 25 24.26 -0.19 15.93
CA THR A 25 23.91 0.36 17.25
C THR A 25 25.10 0.46 18.20
N THR A 26 26.23 -0.20 17.87
CA THR A 26 27.47 -0.23 18.66
C THR A 26 28.62 0.57 18.04
N LEU A 27 28.49 0.99 16.78
CA LEU A 27 29.50 1.77 16.07
C LEU A 27 29.54 3.21 16.62
N SER A 28 30.55 3.47 17.45
CA SER A 28 31.00 4.83 17.78
C SER A 28 31.61 5.48 16.53
N PRO A 29 31.48 6.80 16.31
CA PRO A 29 32.03 7.46 15.13
C PRO A 29 33.56 7.39 15.14
N GLY A 30 34.11 6.39 14.42
CA GLY A 30 35.54 6.24 14.20
C GLY A 30 36.03 4.79 14.21
N SER A 31 35.95 4.09 13.07
CA SER A 31 36.85 2.99 12.63
C SER A 31 36.33 2.30 11.35
N PRO A 32 37.22 1.69 10.53
CA PRO A 32 38.37 2.25 9.85
C PRO A 32 38.01 2.77 8.44
N ALA A 33 38.81 3.71 7.94
CA ALA A 33 38.54 4.51 6.75
C ALA A 33 38.36 3.70 5.44
N LEU A 34 37.39 4.13 4.63
CA LEU A 34 37.14 3.84 3.20
C LEU A 34 38.35 4.07 2.24
N SER A 35 39.59 4.09 2.73
CA SER A 35 40.80 4.53 2.00
C SER A 35 41.16 3.70 0.76
N ALA A 36 40.44 2.62 0.46
CA ALA A 36 40.75 1.69 -0.62
C ALA A 36 39.71 1.65 -1.75
N VAL A 37 38.57 2.34 -1.66
CA VAL A 37 37.57 2.38 -2.76
C VAL A 37 37.81 3.63 -3.60
N PRO A 38 38.26 3.52 -4.87
CA PRO A 38 38.35 4.67 -5.75
C PRO A 38 36.95 5.24 -5.94
N ALA A 39 36.73 6.48 -5.53
CA ALA A 39 35.48 7.18 -5.81
C ALA A 39 35.31 7.25 -7.34
N PRO A 40 34.28 6.62 -7.91
CA PRO A 40 33.93 6.95 -9.28
C PRO A 40 33.51 8.43 -9.25
N PHE A 41 34.15 9.26 -10.06
CA PHE A 41 33.82 10.68 -10.26
C PHE A 41 34.34 11.72 -9.24
N GLY A 42 35.23 11.36 -8.30
CA GLY A 42 35.86 12.35 -7.41
C GLY A 42 34.87 13.06 -6.45
N GLN A 43 33.66 12.51 -6.28
CA GLN A 43 32.71 12.98 -5.27
C GLN A 43 33.11 12.43 -3.89
N PRO A 44 33.07 13.26 -2.83
CA PRO A 44 33.36 12.79 -1.48
C PRO A 44 32.32 11.76 -1.03
N PHE A 45 32.73 10.90 -0.09
CA PHE A 45 31.80 10.04 0.61
C PHE A 45 30.90 10.88 1.54
N HIS A 46 29.63 10.51 1.65
CA HIS A 46 28.73 11.12 2.62
C HIS A 46 28.97 10.57 4.03
N ALA A 47 28.44 11.24 5.06
CA ALA A 47 28.69 10.92 6.47
C ALA A 47 28.32 9.49 6.91
N LYS A 48 27.48 8.77 6.15
CA LYS A 48 27.05 7.39 6.44
C LYS A 48 27.69 6.32 5.54
N ALA A 49 28.70 6.68 4.75
CA ALA A 49 29.26 5.77 3.74
C ALA A 49 29.95 4.55 4.38
N ASP A 50 30.68 4.74 5.48
CA ASP A 50 31.33 3.64 6.21
C ASP A 50 30.30 2.60 6.69
N MET A 51 29.17 3.07 7.22
CA MET A 51 28.07 2.20 7.66
C MET A 51 27.47 1.40 6.48
N LEU A 52 27.26 2.04 5.33
CA LEU A 52 26.70 1.36 4.15
C LEU A 52 27.69 0.37 3.54
N SER A 53 28.98 0.71 3.54
CA SER A 53 30.03 -0.21 3.10
C SER A 53 30.09 -1.46 3.99
N ALA A 54 29.89 -1.31 5.30
CA ALA A 54 29.79 -2.45 6.21
C ALA A 54 28.55 -3.34 5.94
N LEU A 55 27.47 -2.77 5.41
CA LEU A 55 26.25 -3.51 5.04
C LEU A 55 26.33 -4.16 3.64
N GLU A 56 27.27 -3.76 2.78
CA GLU A 56 27.36 -4.13 1.35
C GLU A 56 27.19 -5.64 1.06
N PRO A 57 27.81 -6.58 1.82
CA PRO A 57 27.62 -8.02 1.59
C PRO A 57 26.17 -8.49 1.74
N SER A 58 25.39 -7.77 2.54
CA SER A 58 24.02 -8.10 2.91
C SER A 58 22.98 -7.24 2.18
N LEU A 59 23.38 -6.09 1.62
CA LEU A 59 22.50 -5.17 0.88
C LEU A 59 21.87 -5.84 -0.34
N ASN A 60 22.68 -6.53 -1.16
CA ASN A 60 22.17 -7.15 -2.40
C ASN A 60 21.09 -8.20 -2.09
N ALA A 61 21.31 -9.06 -1.10
CA ALA A 61 20.33 -10.08 -0.71
C ALA A 61 19.03 -9.47 -0.16
N ALA A 62 19.13 -8.40 0.65
CA ALA A 62 17.96 -7.69 1.16
C ALA A 62 17.15 -7.02 0.04
N ILE A 63 17.85 -6.42 -0.93
CA ILE A 63 17.25 -5.71 -2.06
C ILE A 63 16.60 -6.68 -3.05
N ASP A 64 17.24 -7.81 -3.33
CA ASP A 64 16.63 -8.87 -4.14
C ASP A 64 15.34 -9.38 -3.50
N LEU A 65 15.30 -9.51 -2.18
CA LEU A 65 14.10 -9.93 -1.48
C LEU A 65 12.98 -8.88 -1.54
N TYR A 66 13.31 -7.58 -1.49
CA TYR A 66 12.35 -6.52 -1.79
C TYR A 66 11.75 -6.70 -3.19
N PHE A 67 12.59 -6.95 -4.20
CA PHE A 67 12.11 -7.14 -5.57
C PHE A 67 11.23 -8.37 -5.74
N VAL A 68 11.56 -9.47 -5.06
CA VAL A 68 10.78 -10.71 -5.12
C VAL A 68 9.42 -10.56 -4.40
N LYS A 69 9.39 -9.95 -3.22
CA LYS A 69 8.22 -9.99 -2.33
C LYS A 69 7.32 -8.75 -2.45
N LEU A 70 7.90 -7.57 -2.75
CA LEU A 70 7.19 -6.29 -2.63
C LEU A 70 7.02 -5.57 -3.96
N HIS A 71 7.91 -5.76 -4.94
CA HIS A 71 7.88 -4.95 -6.17
C HIS A 71 6.58 -5.09 -6.96
N ALA A 72 5.95 -6.27 -6.98
CA ALA A 72 4.66 -6.46 -7.64
C ALA A 72 3.58 -5.48 -7.13
N ILE A 73 3.53 -5.23 -5.82
CA ILE A 73 2.55 -4.33 -5.18
C ILE A 73 3.12 -2.95 -4.85
N ASN A 74 4.43 -2.77 -5.08
CA ASN A 74 5.19 -1.55 -4.82
C ASN A 74 6.25 -1.27 -5.91
N PRO A 75 5.83 -1.08 -7.18
CA PRO A 75 6.76 -0.84 -8.29
C PRO A 75 7.16 0.65 -8.36
N ILE A 76 7.81 1.14 -7.31
CA ILE A 76 8.23 2.56 -7.20
C ILE A 76 9.71 2.78 -7.54
N VAL A 77 10.41 1.72 -7.91
CA VAL A 77 11.82 1.77 -8.31
C VAL A 77 12.05 0.77 -9.45
N ASP A 78 12.97 1.13 -10.36
CA ASP A 78 13.41 0.21 -11.41
C ASP A 78 14.50 -0.74 -10.88
N ALA A 79 14.28 -2.04 -11.05
CA ALA A 79 15.16 -3.06 -10.49
C ALA A 79 16.54 -3.08 -11.12
N ASN A 80 16.62 -2.81 -12.43
CA ASN A 80 17.89 -2.81 -13.16
C ASN A 80 18.72 -1.59 -12.79
N SER A 81 18.10 -0.42 -12.75
CA SER A 81 18.69 0.84 -12.32
C SER A 81 19.26 0.73 -10.90
N VAL A 82 18.48 0.22 -9.94
CA VAL A 82 18.96 0.06 -8.54
C VAL A 82 20.18 -0.87 -8.49
N ARG A 83 20.14 -2.03 -9.15
CA ARG A 83 21.27 -2.97 -9.15
C ARG A 83 22.52 -2.39 -9.83
N GLN A 84 22.35 -1.69 -10.94
CA GLN A 84 23.44 -1.04 -11.65
C GLN A 84 24.12 0.02 -10.77
N ARG A 85 23.33 0.90 -10.14
CA ARG A 85 23.82 1.99 -9.28
C ARG A 85 24.47 1.47 -7.99
N LEU A 86 23.98 0.35 -7.45
CA LEU A 86 24.64 -0.36 -6.36
C LEU A 86 26.01 -0.91 -6.78
N GLY A 87 26.10 -1.55 -7.95
CA GLY A 87 27.37 -2.05 -8.50
C GLY A 87 28.39 -0.95 -8.77
N GLN A 88 27.92 0.25 -9.09
CA GLN A 88 28.74 1.47 -9.23
C GLN A 88 29.09 2.14 -7.89
N LYS A 89 28.62 1.58 -6.77
CA LYS A 89 28.80 2.13 -5.41
C LYS A 89 28.26 3.56 -5.25
N GLU A 90 27.26 3.94 -6.03
CA GLU A 90 26.67 5.29 -5.97
C GLU A 90 26.08 5.57 -4.58
N HIS A 91 25.60 4.53 -3.89
CA HIS A 91 25.04 4.61 -2.53
C HIS A 91 26.05 5.04 -1.45
N LEU A 92 27.34 5.18 -1.77
CA LEU A 92 28.35 5.74 -0.85
C LEU A 92 28.54 7.25 -1.04
N HIS A 93 28.04 7.79 -2.15
CA HIS A 93 28.26 9.17 -2.60
C HIS A 93 26.96 9.98 -2.71
N ASN A 94 25.85 9.32 -3.07
CA ASN A 94 24.54 9.95 -3.24
C ASN A 94 23.65 9.66 -2.02
N GLU A 95 23.42 10.68 -1.20
CA GLU A 95 22.66 10.57 0.06
C GLU A 95 21.19 10.17 -0.16
N ILE A 96 20.56 10.64 -1.25
CA ILE A 96 19.16 10.29 -1.55
C ILE A 96 19.06 8.83 -1.98
N PHE A 97 19.99 8.38 -2.85
CA PHE A 97 20.03 6.98 -3.26
C PHE A 97 20.35 6.05 -2.07
N ALA A 98 21.29 6.46 -1.21
CA ALA A 98 21.61 5.77 0.03
C ALA A 98 20.38 5.66 0.97
N SER A 99 19.64 6.76 1.14
CA SER A 99 18.40 6.81 1.90
C SER A 99 17.36 5.82 1.36
N MET A 100 17.17 5.81 0.04
CA MET A 100 16.27 4.87 -0.64
C MET A 100 16.68 3.41 -0.39
N VAL A 101 17.96 3.08 -0.57
CA VAL A 101 18.52 1.74 -0.33
C VAL A 101 18.28 1.29 1.12
N LEU A 102 18.54 2.16 2.11
CA LEU A 102 18.30 1.85 3.52
C LEU A 102 16.82 1.55 3.79
N CYS A 103 15.89 2.31 3.19
CA CYS A 103 14.47 2.02 3.34
C CYS A 103 14.04 0.72 2.66
N MET A 104 14.62 0.37 1.50
CA MET A 104 14.38 -0.94 0.87
C MET A 104 14.82 -2.09 1.77
N VAL A 105 15.97 -1.95 2.43
CA VAL A 105 16.49 -2.92 3.40
C VAL A 105 15.63 -2.93 4.66
N ALA A 106 15.18 -1.78 5.15
CA ALA A 106 14.28 -1.71 6.31
C ALA A 106 12.95 -2.44 6.05
N MET A 107 12.42 -2.37 4.82
CA MET A 107 11.20 -3.09 4.44
C MET A 107 11.33 -4.61 4.55
N ARG A 108 12.54 -5.19 4.45
CA ARG A 108 12.76 -6.64 4.69
C ARG A 108 12.33 -7.04 6.10
N PHE A 109 12.62 -6.20 7.07
CA PHE A 109 12.28 -6.44 8.47
C PHE A 109 10.78 -6.28 8.72
N CYS A 110 10.06 -5.62 7.83
CA CYS A 110 8.61 -5.54 7.90
C CYS A 110 7.90 -6.76 7.31
N LEU A 111 8.59 -7.67 6.59
CA LEU A 111 7.95 -8.81 5.90
C LEU A 111 7.51 -9.94 6.86
N PRO A 112 6.48 -10.75 6.48
CA PRO A 112 6.00 -11.90 7.27
C PRO A 112 7.07 -12.89 7.70
N ASP A 113 8.04 -13.15 6.82
CA ASP A 113 9.12 -14.12 7.05
C ASP A 113 10.31 -13.50 7.85
N ALA A 114 10.11 -12.37 8.54
CA ALA A 114 11.12 -11.78 9.42
C ALA A 114 11.15 -12.51 10.78
N ALA A 115 12.35 -12.75 11.31
CA ALA A 115 12.52 -13.53 12.54
C ALA A 115 11.72 -12.91 13.72
N PRO A 116 11.14 -13.71 14.65
CA PRO A 116 10.23 -13.22 15.69
C PRO A 116 10.86 -12.28 16.74
N HIS A 117 12.18 -12.14 16.76
CA HIS A 117 12.91 -11.41 17.80
C HIS A 117 13.61 -10.19 17.20
N SER A 118 13.01 -9.01 17.39
CA SER A 118 13.53 -7.67 17.00
C SER A 118 13.45 -7.18 15.52
N PRO A 119 12.48 -7.58 14.68
CA PRO A 119 12.38 -7.06 13.31
C PRO A 119 12.09 -5.55 13.26
N THR A 120 11.16 -5.04 14.08
CA THR A 120 10.76 -3.63 14.05
C THR A 120 11.86 -2.67 14.53
N SER A 121 12.70 -3.08 15.48
CA SER A 121 13.78 -2.20 16.00
C SER A 121 14.85 -1.94 14.94
N ASN A 122 15.25 -2.98 14.20
CA ASN A 122 16.22 -2.86 13.12
C ASN A 122 15.70 -1.97 11.98
N ALA A 123 14.41 -2.12 11.62
CA ALA A 123 13.75 -1.24 10.66
C ALA A 123 13.76 0.22 11.11
N VAL A 124 13.51 0.50 12.40
CA VAL A 124 13.53 1.86 12.97
C VAL A 124 14.92 2.48 12.93
N VAL A 125 15.98 1.71 13.22
CA VAL A 125 17.36 2.19 13.14
C VAL A 125 17.71 2.59 11.70
N LEU A 126 17.47 1.70 10.74
CA LEU A 126 17.73 1.97 9.33
C LEU A 126 16.92 3.16 8.80
N LEU A 127 15.66 3.27 9.21
CA LEU A 127 14.80 4.39 8.86
C LEU A 127 15.33 5.72 9.40
N ARG A 128 15.83 5.76 10.63
CA ARG A 128 16.42 6.97 11.22
C ARG A 128 17.62 7.46 10.40
N GLU A 129 18.50 6.53 10.01
CA GLU A 129 19.66 6.86 9.18
C GLU A 129 19.26 7.30 7.77
N ALA A 130 18.24 6.66 7.18
CA ALA A 130 17.68 7.09 5.90
C ALA A 130 17.10 8.51 5.97
N MET A 131 16.36 8.84 7.04
CA MET A 131 15.83 10.19 7.26
C MET A 131 16.95 11.22 7.44
N ALA A 132 18.02 10.87 8.16
CA ALA A 132 19.17 11.73 8.32
C ALA A 132 19.82 12.06 6.97
N LEU A 133 20.09 11.04 6.14
CA LEU A 133 20.63 11.24 4.78
C LEU A 133 19.73 12.11 3.90
N ALA A 134 18.41 11.89 3.94
CA ALA A 134 17.48 12.71 3.15
C ALA A 134 17.39 14.18 3.61
N SER A 135 17.71 14.45 4.88
CA SER A 135 17.67 15.79 5.47
C SER A 135 18.93 16.63 5.27
N VAL A 136 20.07 16.01 4.91
CA VAL A 136 21.37 16.70 4.79
C VAL A 136 21.45 17.58 3.54
N ASN A 137 20.66 17.30 2.51
CA ASN A 137 20.56 18.16 1.33
C ASN A 137 19.83 19.49 1.64
N ASN A 138 20.54 20.41 2.28
CA ASN A 138 20.25 21.84 2.39
C ASN A 138 20.50 22.57 1.07
N ASP A 139 20.11 21.99 -0.08
CA ASP A 139 20.06 22.77 -1.30
C ASP A 139 19.07 23.92 -1.04
N SER A 140 19.55 25.16 -1.20
CA SER A 140 18.72 26.37 -1.09
C SER A 140 17.55 26.37 -2.08
N ASP A 141 17.59 25.48 -3.07
CA ASP A 141 16.55 25.22 -4.04
C ASP A 141 16.26 23.71 -4.07
N LEU A 142 15.18 23.28 -3.38
CA LEU A 142 14.78 21.88 -3.31
C LEU A 142 14.45 21.36 -4.70
N ARG A 143 15.40 20.65 -5.34
CA ARG A 143 15.14 20.02 -6.64
C ARG A 143 14.35 18.72 -6.47
N PRO A 144 13.11 18.63 -6.98
CA PRO A 144 12.34 17.39 -6.91
C PRO A 144 12.92 16.35 -7.88
N THR A 145 13.04 15.10 -7.44
CA THR A 145 13.50 13.98 -8.27
C THR A 145 12.72 12.72 -7.96
N LEU A 146 12.67 11.77 -8.91
CA LEU A 146 12.03 10.47 -8.70
C LEU A 146 12.68 9.68 -7.55
N ASP A 147 13.99 9.82 -7.34
CA ASP A 147 14.70 9.21 -6.21
C ASP A 147 14.22 9.78 -4.86
N ARG A 148 14.06 11.10 -4.73
CA ARG A 148 13.54 11.73 -3.50
C ARG A 148 12.12 11.27 -3.20
N MET A 149 11.29 11.21 -4.24
CA MET A 149 9.91 10.73 -4.14
C MET A 149 9.87 9.25 -3.71
N SER A 150 10.70 8.41 -4.33
CA SER A 150 10.83 6.98 -3.98
C SER A 150 11.28 6.79 -2.54
N ALA A 151 12.29 7.54 -2.09
CA ALA A 151 12.76 7.52 -0.70
C ALA A 151 11.63 7.92 0.27
N ALA A 152 10.90 9.01 0.01
CA ALA A 152 9.79 9.45 0.86
C ALA A 152 8.66 8.39 0.91
N MET A 153 8.32 7.78 -0.21
CA MET A 153 7.31 6.71 -0.28
C MET A 153 7.75 5.45 0.49
N LEU A 154 9.02 5.05 0.37
CA LEU A 154 9.56 3.91 1.12
C LEU A 154 9.62 4.21 2.63
N MET A 155 10.05 5.41 3.02
CA MET A 155 10.00 5.85 4.43
C MET A 155 8.58 5.78 4.98
N ALA A 156 7.59 6.26 4.23
CA ALA A 156 6.20 6.18 4.63
C ALA A 156 5.77 4.72 4.87
N ASN A 157 6.18 3.79 4.00
CA ASN A 157 5.87 2.37 4.18
C ASN A 157 6.50 1.78 5.45
N VAL A 158 7.79 2.08 5.72
CA VAL A 158 8.47 1.61 6.94
C VAL A 158 7.82 2.23 8.19
N LEU A 159 7.49 3.53 8.15
CA LEU A 159 6.85 4.24 9.27
C LEU A 159 5.49 3.63 9.64
N ARG A 160 4.67 3.22 8.67
CA ARG A 160 3.37 2.58 8.91
C ARG A 160 3.50 1.35 9.79
N VAL A 161 4.52 0.54 9.53
CA VAL A 161 4.76 -0.70 10.27
C VAL A 161 5.43 -0.45 11.62
N THR A 162 6.31 0.55 11.71
CA THR A 162 7.21 0.70 12.86
C THR A 162 6.78 1.72 13.91
N THR A 163 6.27 2.87 13.49
CA THR A 163 6.03 4.03 14.37
C THR A 163 4.58 4.50 14.41
N GLY A 164 3.77 4.02 13.46
CA GLY A 164 2.35 4.31 13.36
C GLY A 164 2.01 5.32 12.25
N PHE A 165 0.72 5.60 12.13
CA PHE A 165 0.16 6.25 10.95
C PHE A 165 0.55 7.72 10.76
N ASN A 166 0.64 8.51 11.83
CA ASN A 166 0.76 9.97 11.71
C ASN A 166 2.06 10.38 10.99
N TRP A 167 3.19 9.78 11.36
CA TRP A 167 4.47 10.03 10.69
C TRP A 167 4.48 9.50 9.26
N ALA A 168 3.90 8.33 9.04
CA ALA A 168 3.73 7.79 7.69
C ALA A 168 2.89 8.70 6.79
N TYR A 169 1.85 9.33 7.35
CA TYR A 169 1.02 10.29 6.64
C TYR A 169 1.79 11.56 6.27
N VAL A 170 2.59 12.11 7.19
CA VAL A 170 3.48 13.25 6.89
C VAL A 170 4.44 12.91 5.73
N LYS A 171 5.09 11.74 5.78
CA LYS A 171 5.96 11.29 4.68
C LYS A 171 5.22 11.02 3.38
N THR A 172 3.96 10.55 3.46
CA THR A 172 3.11 10.41 2.26
C THR A 172 2.78 11.78 1.66
N LYS A 173 2.48 12.79 2.49
CA LYS A 173 2.26 14.16 2.02
C LYS A 173 3.50 14.78 1.42
N GLU A 174 4.69 14.54 1.98
CA GLU A 174 5.96 14.93 1.37
C GLU A 174 6.12 14.33 -0.04
N ALA A 175 5.82 13.04 -0.22
CA ALA A 175 5.86 12.41 -1.54
C ALA A 175 4.82 12.99 -2.51
N ILE A 176 3.63 13.34 -2.03
CA ILE A 176 2.60 14.02 -2.84
C ILE A 176 3.10 15.40 -3.28
N THR A 177 3.67 16.19 -2.37
CA THR A 177 4.24 17.50 -2.72
C THR A 177 5.38 17.36 -3.74
N LEU A 178 6.24 16.35 -3.62
CA LEU A 178 7.26 16.08 -4.64
C LEU A 178 6.63 15.73 -6.01
N SER A 179 5.51 15.00 -6.01
CA SER A 179 4.77 14.68 -7.25
C SER A 179 4.16 15.92 -7.91
N GLU A 180 3.66 16.87 -7.11
CA GLU A 180 3.11 18.15 -7.57
C GLU A 180 4.22 19.05 -8.13
N LEU A 181 5.39 19.10 -7.47
CA LEU A 181 6.55 19.84 -7.96
C LEU A 181 7.10 19.27 -9.27
N LEU A 182 6.95 17.96 -9.51
CA LEU A 182 7.25 17.30 -10.78
C LEU A 182 6.13 17.41 -11.81
N GLN A 183 4.96 17.96 -11.43
CA GLN A 183 3.77 18.09 -12.27
C GLN A 183 3.31 16.75 -12.86
N LEU A 184 3.38 15.66 -12.09
CA LEU A 184 3.03 14.31 -12.57
C LEU A 184 1.54 14.13 -12.90
N ASP A 185 0.72 15.12 -12.60
CA ASP A 185 -0.67 15.21 -13.03
C ASP A 185 -0.84 15.70 -14.48
N ASP A 186 0.17 16.37 -15.06
CA ASP A 186 0.19 16.81 -16.46
C ASP A 186 0.90 15.78 -17.36
N PRO A 187 0.21 15.22 -18.38
CA PRO A 187 0.83 14.34 -19.37
C PRO A 187 2.06 14.93 -20.06
N LEU A 188 2.14 16.26 -20.23
CA LEU A 188 3.28 16.93 -20.88
C LEU A 188 4.53 16.93 -20.01
N ALA A 189 4.38 16.87 -18.69
CA ALA A 189 5.51 16.82 -17.77
C ALA A 189 6.33 15.54 -17.93
N TYR A 190 5.79 14.50 -18.57
CA TYR A 190 6.48 13.24 -18.76
C TYR A 190 7.53 13.28 -19.89
N ASP A 191 7.50 14.29 -20.76
CA ASP A 191 8.46 14.43 -21.86
C ASP A 191 9.90 14.67 -21.36
N GLN A 192 10.06 15.11 -20.11
CA GLN A 192 11.38 15.28 -19.47
C GLN A 192 12.03 13.96 -19.04
N PHE A 193 11.28 12.85 -19.00
CA PHE A 193 11.74 11.56 -18.50
C PHE A 193 12.12 10.60 -19.62
N THR A 194 13.11 9.75 -19.35
CA THR A 194 13.36 8.57 -20.18
C THR A 194 12.19 7.58 -20.09
N GLU A 195 12.09 6.67 -21.06
CA GLU A 195 11.01 5.68 -21.09
C GLU A 195 10.93 4.80 -19.84
N ALA A 196 12.06 4.48 -19.20
CA ALA A 196 12.08 3.74 -17.95
C ALA A 196 11.63 4.60 -16.76
N GLU A 197 12.03 5.87 -16.73
CA GLU A 197 11.62 6.82 -15.69
C GLU A 197 10.12 7.16 -15.77
N LYS A 198 9.55 7.25 -16.98
CA LYS A 198 8.11 7.45 -17.20
C LYS A 198 7.29 6.36 -16.50
N GLU A 199 7.68 5.10 -16.65
CA GLU A 199 6.97 3.98 -16.02
C GLU A 199 6.97 4.08 -14.49
N ILE A 200 8.12 4.42 -13.91
CA ILE A 200 8.28 4.57 -12.47
C ILE A 200 7.51 5.80 -11.97
N ALA A 201 7.59 6.93 -12.67
CA ALA A 201 6.85 8.14 -12.35
C ALA A 201 5.32 7.90 -12.35
N ILE A 202 4.79 7.26 -13.39
CA ILE A 202 3.37 6.89 -13.49
C ILE A 202 2.98 5.97 -12.33
N SER A 203 3.79 4.93 -12.07
CA SER A 203 3.53 3.97 -11.00
C SER A 203 3.49 4.64 -9.64
N MET A 204 4.42 5.58 -9.38
CA MET A 204 4.46 6.33 -8.13
C MET A 204 3.26 7.28 -8.00
N PHE A 205 2.89 8.01 -9.06
CA PHE A 205 1.74 8.91 -9.06
C PHE A 205 0.44 8.16 -8.77
N TRP A 206 0.15 7.09 -9.51
CA TRP A 206 -1.03 6.24 -9.25
C TRP A 206 -1.03 5.68 -7.84
N LYS A 207 0.13 5.25 -7.36
CA LYS A 207 0.29 4.69 -6.03
C LYS A 207 0.00 5.71 -4.93
N LEU A 208 0.42 6.96 -5.07
CA LEU A 208 0.09 8.04 -4.15
C LEU A 208 -1.41 8.38 -4.18
N ALA A 209 -1.98 8.49 -5.39
CA ALA A 209 -3.40 8.77 -5.59
C ALA A 209 -4.31 7.68 -4.99
N VAL A 210 -3.94 6.41 -5.16
CA VAL A 210 -4.59 5.25 -4.55
C VAL A 210 -4.43 5.28 -3.03
N ALA A 211 -3.21 5.49 -2.53
CA ALA A 211 -2.93 5.48 -1.10
C ALA A 211 -3.72 6.57 -0.35
N GLU A 212 -3.81 7.77 -0.92
CA GLU A 212 -4.53 8.89 -0.30
C GLU A 212 -6.04 8.61 -0.20
N ARG A 213 -6.64 8.11 -1.29
CA ARG A 213 -8.07 7.74 -1.32
C ARG A 213 -8.37 6.55 -0.41
N SER A 214 -7.54 5.50 -0.41
CA SER A 214 -7.66 4.35 0.49
C SER A 214 -7.66 4.79 1.95
N ASN A 215 -6.70 5.64 2.33
CA ASN A 215 -6.60 6.16 3.69
C ASN A 215 -7.79 7.02 4.09
N ALA A 216 -8.33 7.83 3.17
CA ALA A 216 -9.52 8.62 3.43
C ALA A 216 -10.75 7.71 3.66
N LEU A 217 -10.94 6.68 2.84
CA LEU A 217 -12.03 5.71 2.95
C LEU A 217 -11.93 4.87 4.23
N LEU A 218 -10.73 4.44 4.61
CA LEU A 218 -10.54 3.60 5.80
C LEU A 218 -10.64 4.34 7.13
N ALA A 219 -10.39 5.65 7.14
CA ALA A 219 -10.42 6.45 8.36
C ALA A 219 -11.77 6.40 9.10
N GLN A 220 -12.88 6.15 8.40
CA GLN A 220 -14.20 6.00 9.02
C GLN A 220 -14.29 4.80 9.97
N HIS A 221 -13.48 3.76 9.74
CA HIS A 221 -13.49 2.54 10.53
C HIS A 221 -12.61 2.66 11.79
N CYS A 222 -11.80 3.71 11.90
CA CYS A 222 -10.89 3.94 13.02
C CYS A 222 -11.55 4.61 14.25
N GLY A 223 -12.86 4.86 14.22
CA GLY A 223 -13.64 5.45 15.32
C GLY A 223 -13.76 6.98 15.29
N ALA A 224 -14.63 7.55 16.14
CA ALA A 224 -15.04 8.96 16.08
C ALA A 224 -13.90 9.98 16.30
N ASN A 225 -12.84 9.60 17.03
CA ASN A 225 -11.68 10.46 17.32
C ASN A 225 -10.48 10.17 16.40
N ALA A 226 -10.66 9.35 15.36
CA ALA A 226 -9.57 9.03 14.44
C ALA A 226 -9.20 10.24 13.58
N PHE A 227 -7.90 10.37 13.33
CA PHE A 227 -7.38 11.28 12.33
C PHE A 227 -8.05 10.99 10.98
N ARG A 228 -8.60 12.02 10.33
CA ARG A 228 -9.26 11.92 9.03
C ARG A 228 -8.36 12.54 7.96
N PRO A 229 -7.66 11.73 7.15
CA PRO A 229 -6.85 12.22 6.03
C PRO A 229 -7.67 13.08 5.07
N SER A 230 -7.03 14.10 4.50
CA SER A 230 -7.58 14.90 3.41
C SER A 230 -7.05 14.37 2.07
N VAL A 231 -7.92 14.37 1.06
CA VAL A 231 -7.55 14.05 -0.32
C VAL A 231 -7.08 15.34 -1.01
N SER A 232 -5.77 15.45 -1.23
CA SER A 232 -5.10 16.51 -1.99
C SER A 232 -5.14 16.24 -3.49
N ILE A 233 -4.92 15.00 -3.92
CA ILE A 233 -4.94 14.59 -5.33
C ILE A 233 -6.40 14.47 -5.77
N ARG A 234 -6.99 15.61 -6.13
CA ARG A 234 -8.38 15.72 -6.58
C ARG A 234 -8.57 15.50 -8.09
N GLY A 235 -7.47 15.52 -8.85
CA GLY A 235 -7.48 15.29 -10.30
C GLY A 235 -7.83 13.85 -10.68
N GLN A 236 -8.19 13.64 -11.95
CA GLN A 236 -8.47 12.31 -12.50
C GLN A 236 -7.18 11.47 -12.44
N ILE A 237 -7.27 10.27 -11.86
CA ILE A 237 -6.15 9.31 -11.83
C ILE A 237 -5.80 8.85 -13.28
N THR A 238 -6.71 9.10 -14.22
CA THR A 238 -6.79 8.60 -15.60
C THR A 238 -6.32 9.54 -16.69
N HIS A 239 -5.78 10.73 -16.42
CA HIS A 239 -5.22 11.58 -17.50
C HIS A 239 -4.10 10.87 -18.31
N LEU A 240 -3.66 9.70 -17.85
CA LEU A 240 -2.74 8.76 -18.47
C LEU A 240 -3.36 7.77 -19.47
N SER A 241 -4.69 7.76 -19.71
CA SER A 241 -5.27 7.00 -20.83
C SER A 241 -4.76 7.47 -22.20
N SER A 242 -4.18 8.67 -22.25
CA SER A 242 -3.43 9.19 -23.40
C SER A 242 -2.01 8.60 -23.47
N LEU A 243 -1.31 8.44 -22.34
CA LEU A 243 -0.02 7.73 -22.27
C LEU A 243 -0.17 6.21 -22.42
N ARG A 244 -1.36 5.65 -22.16
CA ARG A 244 -1.75 4.25 -22.45
C ARG A 244 -1.64 3.90 -23.94
N LYS A 245 -1.83 4.89 -24.84
CA LYS A 245 -1.61 4.71 -26.28
C LYS A 245 -0.13 4.79 -26.68
N ALA A 246 0.72 5.39 -25.86
CA ALA A 246 2.16 5.52 -26.09
C ALA A 246 2.96 4.36 -25.46
N ALA A 247 2.51 3.83 -24.32
CA ALA A 247 3.14 2.71 -23.60
C ALA A 247 2.69 1.33 -24.11
N VAL A 248 2.61 1.17 -25.43
CA VAL A 248 2.38 -0.14 -26.06
C VAL A 248 3.55 -1.04 -25.66
N ASP A 249 3.26 -2.23 -25.14
CA ASP A 249 4.19 -3.33 -24.80
C ASP A 249 4.88 -3.39 -23.43
N LYS A 250 4.52 -2.58 -22.41
CA LYS A 250 5.26 -2.60 -21.12
C LYS A 250 4.50 -3.15 -19.89
N PRO A 251 4.85 -4.34 -19.36
CA PRO A 251 4.07 -5.10 -18.37
C PRO A 251 4.01 -4.50 -16.94
N VAL A 252 4.77 -3.46 -16.60
CA VAL A 252 4.83 -2.91 -15.23
C VAL A 252 3.69 -1.92 -14.97
N VAL A 253 3.36 -1.05 -15.93
CA VAL A 253 2.25 -0.07 -15.80
C VAL A 253 0.89 -0.79 -15.75
N TRP A 254 0.70 -1.83 -16.57
CA TRP A 254 -0.52 -2.64 -16.60
C TRP A 254 -0.86 -3.32 -15.26
N ARG A 255 0.12 -3.47 -14.36
CA ARG A 255 -0.06 -4.15 -13.08
C ARG A 255 -0.85 -3.34 -12.05
N LEU A 256 -0.69 -2.00 -12.06
CA LEU A 256 -1.37 -1.10 -11.12
C LEU A 256 -2.65 -0.47 -11.70
N GLU A 257 -2.81 -0.48 -13.03
CA GLU A 257 -3.95 0.14 -13.70
C GLU A 257 -5.31 -0.31 -13.13
N PRO A 258 -5.58 -1.62 -12.93
CA PRO A 258 -6.88 -2.03 -12.40
C PRO A 258 -7.18 -1.44 -11.02
N THR A 259 -6.20 -1.48 -10.10
CA THR A 259 -6.35 -0.87 -8.77
C THR A 259 -6.52 0.65 -8.87
N ALA A 260 -5.77 1.33 -9.74
CA ALA A 260 -5.90 2.77 -9.96
C ALA A 260 -7.31 3.15 -10.46
N ARG A 261 -7.87 2.37 -11.39
CA ARG A 261 -9.24 2.56 -11.91
C ARG A 261 -10.33 2.34 -10.86
N LEU A 262 -10.16 1.39 -9.94
CA LEU A 262 -11.08 1.23 -8.82
C LEU A 262 -11.14 2.51 -7.96
N PHE A 263 -9.98 3.09 -7.64
CA PHE A 263 -9.92 4.32 -6.84
C PHE A 263 -10.27 5.58 -7.62
N GLU A 264 -10.23 5.54 -8.94
CA GLU A 264 -10.74 6.62 -9.79
C GLU A 264 -12.26 6.73 -9.71
N ALA A 265 -12.97 5.59 -9.69
CA ALA A 265 -14.41 5.53 -9.45
C ALA A 265 -14.81 6.10 -8.08
N MET A 266 -13.86 6.17 -7.15
CA MET A 266 -13.98 6.81 -5.85
C MET A 266 -13.50 8.26 -5.91
N ASP A 267 -14.30 9.12 -6.55
CA ASP A 267 -14.00 10.55 -6.60
C ASP A 267 -14.03 11.19 -5.19
N PRO A 268 -13.32 12.32 -4.95
CA PRO A 268 -13.27 12.93 -3.63
C PRO A 268 -14.63 13.29 -3.02
N SER A 269 -15.61 13.68 -3.83
CA SER A 269 -16.95 14.02 -3.35
C SER A 269 -17.76 12.79 -2.93
N LEU A 270 -17.59 11.68 -3.66
CA LEU A 270 -18.14 10.38 -3.29
C LEU A 270 -17.48 9.87 -2.00
N ILE A 271 -16.15 10.01 -1.86
CA ILE A 271 -15.44 9.66 -0.62
C ILE A 271 -15.98 10.49 0.57
N ASP A 272 -16.25 11.78 0.38
CA ASP A 272 -16.85 12.62 1.41
C ASP A 272 -18.26 12.14 1.80
N CYS A 273 -19.05 11.64 0.84
CA CYS A 273 -20.36 11.03 1.12
C CYS A 273 -20.22 9.68 1.86
N ILE A 274 -19.33 8.80 1.41
CA ILE A 274 -19.04 7.50 2.04
C ILE A 274 -18.58 7.69 3.48
N THR A 275 -17.73 8.68 3.74
CA THR A 275 -17.14 8.93 5.06
C THR A 275 -17.98 9.87 5.94
N SER A 276 -19.21 10.19 5.51
CA SER A 276 -20.13 11.12 6.17
C SER A 276 -19.50 12.48 6.50
N LYS A 277 -18.64 12.98 5.62
CA LYS A 277 -18.04 14.33 5.67
C LYS A 277 -18.80 15.35 4.82
N CYS A 278 -19.64 14.89 3.88
CA CYS A 278 -20.47 15.77 3.07
C CYS A 278 -21.45 16.56 3.94
N SER A 279 -21.77 17.79 3.53
CA SER A 279 -22.82 18.61 4.14
C SER A 279 -24.00 18.73 3.18
N PRO A 280 -25.26 18.95 3.65
CA PRO A 280 -26.43 19.03 2.78
C PRO A 280 -26.29 19.92 1.52
N PRO A 281 -25.69 21.12 1.57
CA PRO A 281 -25.53 21.95 0.37
C PRO A 281 -24.52 21.40 -0.65
N ASP A 282 -23.56 20.58 -0.21
CA ASP A 282 -22.45 20.06 -1.03
C ASP A 282 -22.54 18.54 -1.28
N CYS A 283 -23.56 17.87 -0.70
CA CYS A 283 -23.78 16.45 -0.83
C CYS A 283 -24.20 16.13 -2.26
N ARG A 284 -23.38 15.32 -2.95
CA ARG A 284 -23.63 14.90 -4.34
C ARG A 284 -24.20 13.49 -4.43
N MET A 285 -24.42 12.83 -3.29
CA MET A 285 -24.88 11.46 -3.27
C MET A 285 -26.30 11.38 -3.84
N ALA A 286 -26.45 10.60 -4.90
CA ALA A 286 -27.71 10.35 -5.59
C ALA A 286 -27.70 8.94 -6.17
N VAL A 287 -28.89 8.41 -6.50
CA VAL A 287 -29.05 7.09 -7.12
C VAL A 287 -28.15 6.94 -8.36
N SER A 288 -28.13 7.92 -9.26
CA SER A 288 -27.29 7.88 -10.46
C SER A 288 -25.79 7.85 -10.15
N VAL A 289 -25.34 8.54 -9.10
CA VAL A 289 -23.93 8.56 -8.68
C VAL A 289 -23.53 7.20 -8.10
N ALA A 290 -24.38 6.61 -7.26
CA ALA A 290 -24.15 5.28 -6.71
C ALA A 290 -24.09 4.20 -7.79
N LEU A 291 -25.05 4.20 -8.73
CA LEU A 291 -25.07 3.26 -9.85
C LEU A 291 -23.87 3.45 -10.80
N LEU A 292 -23.46 4.70 -11.04
CA LEU A 292 -22.25 4.99 -11.80
C LEU A 292 -21.01 4.45 -11.09
N ALA A 293 -20.91 4.60 -9.78
CA ALA A 293 -19.80 4.05 -9.00
C ALA A 293 -19.76 2.52 -9.10
N HIS A 294 -20.89 1.83 -8.84
CA HIS A 294 -20.97 0.37 -8.96
C HIS A 294 -20.61 -0.14 -10.36
N SER A 295 -21.22 0.43 -11.40
CA SER A 295 -20.92 0.04 -12.79
C SER A 295 -19.46 0.33 -13.18
N SER A 296 -18.86 1.40 -12.67
CA SER A 296 -17.44 1.71 -12.90
C SER A 296 -16.51 0.70 -12.23
N LEU A 297 -16.86 0.23 -11.03
CA LEU A 297 -16.13 -0.82 -10.31
C LEU A 297 -16.19 -2.16 -11.06
N ASP A 298 -17.38 -2.53 -11.55
CA ASP A 298 -17.60 -3.76 -12.34
C ASP A 298 -16.86 -3.71 -13.69
N ALA A 299 -16.78 -2.53 -14.31
CA ALA A 299 -16.10 -2.32 -15.59
C ALA A 299 -14.56 -2.33 -15.50
N VAL A 300 -13.96 -2.54 -14.33
CA VAL A 300 -12.51 -2.68 -14.18
C VAL A 300 -12.09 -4.11 -14.57
N PRO A 301 -11.38 -4.30 -15.70
CA PRO A 301 -10.93 -5.62 -16.12
C PRO A 301 -9.77 -6.10 -15.25
N LEU A 302 -9.65 -7.42 -15.14
CA LEU A 302 -8.38 -8.04 -14.77
C LEU A 302 -7.44 -8.02 -15.98
N SER A 303 -6.15 -7.80 -15.71
CA SER A 303 -5.12 -7.87 -16.74
C SER A 303 -4.41 -9.23 -16.67
N ALA A 304 -4.12 -9.81 -17.84
CA ALA A 304 -3.38 -11.07 -17.95
C ALA A 304 -1.96 -11.01 -17.35
N HIS A 305 -1.42 -9.82 -17.11
CA HIS A 305 -0.09 -9.60 -16.55
C HIS A 305 -0.06 -9.49 -15.02
N GLN A 306 -1.21 -9.64 -14.36
CA GLN A 306 -1.30 -9.54 -12.90
C GLN A 306 -0.84 -10.82 -12.21
N SER A 307 -0.04 -10.67 -11.15
CA SER A 307 0.27 -11.78 -10.26
C SER A 307 -0.96 -12.16 -9.41
N PRO A 308 -1.01 -13.37 -8.83
CA PRO A 308 -2.10 -13.76 -7.94
C PRO A 308 -2.36 -12.77 -6.79
N VAL A 309 -1.29 -12.17 -6.24
CA VAL A 309 -1.39 -11.13 -5.20
C VAL A 309 -2.11 -9.87 -5.70
N GLN A 310 -1.85 -9.48 -6.94
CA GLN A 310 -2.50 -8.32 -7.56
C GLN A 310 -3.94 -8.61 -7.93
N VAL A 311 -4.24 -9.82 -8.41
CA VAL A 311 -5.62 -10.27 -8.65
C VAL A 311 -6.41 -10.23 -7.34
N ALA A 312 -5.86 -10.78 -6.26
CA ALA A 312 -6.48 -10.73 -4.93
C ALA A 312 -6.77 -9.28 -4.49
N ASP A 313 -5.80 -8.37 -4.67
CA ASP A 313 -5.98 -6.96 -4.34
C ASP A 313 -7.15 -6.34 -5.10
N VAL A 314 -7.21 -6.53 -6.42
CA VAL A 314 -8.26 -5.93 -7.26
C VAL A 314 -9.64 -6.47 -6.90
N LEU A 315 -9.78 -7.80 -6.78
CA LEU A 315 -11.07 -8.42 -6.51
C LEU A 315 -11.64 -8.01 -5.15
N PHE A 316 -10.85 -8.12 -4.08
CA PHE A 316 -11.33 -7.75 -2.75
C PHE A 316 -11.47 -6.23 -2.57
N THR A 317 -10.63 -5.41 -3.22
CA THR A 317 -10.81 -3.95 -3.20
C THR A 317 -12.10 -3.56 -3.90
N ARG A 318 -12.44 -4.19 -5.04
CA ARG A 318 -13.69 -3.97 -5.75
C ARG A 318 -14.88 -4.28 -4.83
N LEU A 319 -14.94 -5.49 -4.29
CA LEU A 319 -16.04 -5.93 -3.42
C LEU A 319 -16.18 -5.05 -2.18
N TRP A 320 -15.06 -4.70 -1.53
CA TRP A 320 -15.06 -3.76 -0.41
C TRP A 320 -15.64 -2.40 -0.81
N MET A 321 -15.24 -1.86 -1.96
CA MET A 321 -15.76 -0.61 -2.49
C MET A 321 -17.26 -0.66 -2.80
N HIS A 322 -17.79 -1.79 -3.30
CA HIS A 322 -19.25 -1.98 -3.42
C HIS A 322 -19.94 -1.88 -2.05
N SER A 323 -19.40 -2.52 -1.01
CA SER A 323 -19.93 -2.39 0.36
C SER A 323 -19.90 -0.94 0.85
N GLU A 324 -18.83 -0.19 0.60
CA GLU A 324 -18.70 1.22 1.02
C GLU A 324 -19.69 2.14 0.30
N VAL A 325 -19.88 1.98 -1.01
CA VAL A 325 -20.88 2.75 -1.77
C VAL A 325 -22.29 2.43 -1.28
N TRP A 326 -22.60 1.15 -1.07
CA TRP A 326 -23.90 0.73 -0.53
C TRP A 326 -24.18 1.33 0.85
N ARG A 327 -23.19 1.32 1.75
CA ARG A 327 -23.32 1.96 3.07
C ARG A 327 -23.65 3.44 2.96
N ALA A 328 -23.06 4.11 1.98
CA ALA A 328 -23.33 5.50 1.71
C ALA A 328 -24.76 5.71 1.16
N CYS A 329 -25.27 4.81 0.31
CA CYS A 329 -26.67 4.81 -0.09
C CYS A 329 -27.61 4.66 1.11
N MET A 330 -27.29 3.75 2.04
CA MET A 330 -28.05 3.55 3.27
C MET A 330 -28.10 4.83 4.12
N THR A 331 -26.96 5.48 4.38
CA THR A 331 -26.92 6.71 5.19
C THR A 331 -27.61 7.90 4.53
N HIS A 332 -27.73 7.88 3.20
CA HIS A 332 -28.43 8.92 2.42
C HIS A 332 -29.87 8.53 2.05
N SER A 333 -30.40 7.43 2.61
CA SER A 333 -31.78 6.96 2.35
C SER A 333 -32.08 6.71 0.87
N LEU A 334 -31.11 6.15 0.13
CA LEU A 334 -31.21 5.86 -1.30
C LEU A 334 -31.49 4.39 -1.61
N LEU A 335 -31.64 3.54 -0.59
CA LEU A 335 -31.99 2.13 -0.79
C LEU A 335 -33.43 2.00 -1.28
N GLN A 336 -33.67 0.98 -2.10
CA GLN A 336 -34.96 0.69 -2.71
C GLN A 336 -35.70 -0.42 -1.96
N ALA A 337 -36.99 -0.56 -2.27
CA ALA A 337 -37.79 -1.67 -1.77
C ALA A 337 -37.30 -2.99 -2.38
N GLU A 338 -37.37 -4.07 -1.61
CA GLU A 338 -36.86 -5.41 -1.98
C GLU A 338 -37.55 -6.05 -3.20
N ASP A 339 -38.70 -5.51 -3.63
CA ASP A 339 -39.53 -6.05 -4.72
C ASP A 339 -39.12 -5.53 -6.12
N ASP A 340 -38.13 -4.63 -6.22
CA ASP A 340 -37.64 -4.05 -7.48
C ASP A 340 -36.23 -4.51 -7.82
N ASP A 341 -36.13 -5.65 -8.51
CA ASP A 341 -34.85 -6.25 -8.93
C ASP A 341 -34.15 -5.52 -10.09
N SER A 342 -34.68 -4.37 -10.54
CA SER A 342 -34.04 -3.63 -11.64
C SER A 342 -32.68 -3.03 -11.26
N LEU A 343 -32.45 -2.80 -9.96
CA LEU A 343 -31.24 -2.17 -9.42
C LEU A 343 -30.73 -2.92 -8.18
N PRO A 344 -30.19 -4.14 -8.32
CA PRO A 344 -29.81 -4.99 -7.19
C PRO A 344 -28.82 -4.31 -6.24
N GLN A 345 -27.95 -3.43 -6.74
CA GLN A 345 -26.97 -2.70 -5.94
C GLN A 345 -27.58 -1.71 -4.94
N LEU A 346 -28.87 -1.39 -5.05
CA LEU A 346 -29.59 -0.49 -4.15
C LEU A 346 -30.55 -1.23 -3.20
N LEU A 347 -30.60 -2.56 -3.27
CA LEU A 347 -31.43 -3.39 -2.39
C LEU A 347 -30.78 -3.56 -1.02
N VAL A 348 -31.59 -3.79 0.02
CA VAL A 348 -31.11 -4.00 1.39
C VAL A 348 -30.26 -5.27 1.47
N ARG A 349 -30.60 -6.29 0.66
CA ARG A 349 -29.87 -7.57 0.63
C ARG A 349 -28.50 -7.56 -0.05
N TYR A 350 -28.18 -6.53 -0.84
CA TYR A 350 -26.96 -6.47 -1.66
C TYR A 350 -25.64 -6.76 -0.91
N PRO A 351 -25.41 -6.30 0.34
CA PRO A 351 -24.19 -6.62 1.08
C PRO A 351 -23.96 -8.11 1.31
N VAL A 352 -25.03 -8.92 1.40
CA VAL A 352 -24.94 -10.37 1.57
C VAL A 352 -24.44 -11.03 0.28
N GLU A 353 -24.86 -10.53 -0.89
CA GLU A 353 -24.36 -10.97 -2.19
C GLU A 353 -22.87 -10.62 -2.37
N VAL A 354 -22.48 -9.40 -1.99
CA VAL A 354 -21.07 -8.97 -2.02
C VAL A 354 -20.19 -9.85 -1.12
N MET A 355 -20.70 -10.23 0.06
CA MET A 355 -20.01 -11.14 0.98
C MET A 355 -19.90 -12.57 0.40
N ALA A 356 -20.96 -13.09 -0.22
CA ALA A 356 -20.94 -14.39 -0.87
C ALA A 356 -19.90 -14.42 -2.01
N GLN A 357 -19.86 -13.38 -2.85
CA GLN A 357 -18.82 -13.22 -3.88
C GLN A 357 -17.41 -13.14 -3.29
N ALA A 358 -17.24 -12.49 -2.14
CA ALA A 358 -15.94 -12.45 -1.45
C ALA A 358 -15.50 -13.85 -0.97
N CYS A 359 -16.43 -14.67 -0.49
CA CYS A 359 -16.18 -16.08 -0.15
C CYS A 359 -15.75 -16.88 -1.38
N GLU A 360 -16.45 -16.74 -2.52
CA GLU A 360 -16.09 -17.40 -3.78
C GLU A 360 -14.71 -16.99 -4.28
N VAL A 361 -14.39 -15.69 -4.23
CA VAL A 361 -13.06 -15.18 -4.57
C VAL A 361 -12.01 -15.78 -3.65
N ALA A 362 -12.28 -15.91 -2.35
CA ALA A 362 -11.38 -16.54 -1.40
C ALA A 362 -11.16 -18.03 -1.69
N ASP A 363 -12.17 -18.76 -2.18
CA ASP A 363 -12.05 -20.16 -2.59
C ASP A 363 -11.22 -20.32 -3.89
N GLY A 364 -11.27 -19.33 -4.78
CA GLY A 364 -10.52 -19.33 -6.04
C GLY A 364 -9.06 -18.92 -5.93
N LEU A 365 -8.59 -18.48 -4.77
CA LEU A 365 -7.24 -17.93 -4.58
C LEU A 365 -6.47 -18.68 -3.48
N SER A 366 -5.14 -18.73 -3.61
CA SER A 366 -4.29 -19.26 -2.54
C SER A 366 -4.24 -18.28 -1.37
N PHE A 367 -4.10 -18.79 -0.15
CA PHE A 367 -3.97 -17.94 1.03
C PHE A 367 -2.75 -17.02 0.94
N GLU A 368 -1.65 -17.46 0.32
CA GLU A 368 -0.44 -16.66 0.09
C GLU A 368 -0.71 -15.46 -0.84
N ALA A 369 -1.58 -15.62 -1.83
CA ALA A 369 -1.99 -14.51 -2.70
C ALA A 369 -2.75 -13.43 -1.91
N ILE A 370 -3.61 -13.85 -0.98
CA ILE A 370 -4.38 -12.98 -0.10
C ILE A 370 -3.46 -12.32 0.94
N LEU A 371 -2.61 -13.11 1.61
CA LEU A 371 -1.60 -12.68 2.59
C LEU A 371 -0.58 -11.71 1.99
N GLY A 372 -0.29 -11.85 0.69
CA GLY A 372 0.52 -10.93 -0.08
C GLY A 372 -0.04 -9.51 -0.18
N ASN A 373 -1.22 -9.21 0.38
CA ASN A 373 -1.74 -7.86 0.59
C ASN A 373 -1.70 -7.36 2.06
N GLY A 374 -1.34 -8.23 3.01
CA GLY A 374 -1.07 -7.88 4.40
C GLY A 374 -2.30 -7.39 5.16
N GLN A 375 -2.09 -6.55 6.17
CA GLN A 375 -3.15 -6.02 7.04
C GLN A 375 -4.28 -5.30 6.29
N ALA A 376 -3.95 -4.68 5.15
CA ALA A 376 -4.92 -4.00 4.29
C ALA A 376 -6.07 -4.93 3.88
N MET A 377 -5.74 -6.18 3.57
CA MET A 377 -6.72 -7.19 3.18
C MET A 377 -7.63 -7.59 4.34
N SER A 378 -7.06 -7.78 5.54
CA SER A 378 -7.82 -8.03 6.77
C SER A 378 -8.91 -6.98 6.97
N ASN A 379 -8.54 -5.71 6.83
CA ASN A 379 -9.47 -4.59 7.01
C ASN A 379 -10.63 -4.60 5.99
N LYS A 380 -10.33 -4.86 4.71
CA LYS A 380 -11.32 -4.94 3.63
C LYS A 380 -12.30 -6.10 3.87
N LEU A 381 -11.79 -7.29 4.18
CA LEU A 381 -12.62 -8.46 4.46
C LEU A 381 -13.54 -8.26 5.66
N ARG A 382 -13.00 -7.68 6.74
CA ARG A 382 -13.78 -7.38 7.94
C ARG A 382 -14.85 -6.33 7.68
N ALA A 383 -14.58 -5.33 6.84
CA ALA A 383 -15.56 -4.33 6.42
C ALA A 383 -16.69 -4.94 5.58
N ILE A 384 -16.39 -5.84 4.64
CA ILE A 384 -17.39 -6.59 3.87
C ILE A 384 -18.28 -7.41 4.83
N ALA A 385 -17.67 -8.24 5.67
CA ALA A 385 -18.38 -9.10 6.61
C ALA A 385 -19.26 -8.29 7.59
N SER A 386 -18.73 -7.18 8.13
CA SER A 386 -19.48 -6.31 9.05
C SER A 386 -20.65 -5.61 8.38
N THR A 387 -20.54 -5.28 7.09
CA THR A 387 -21.63 -4.64 6.34
C THR A 387 -22.76 -5.64 6.07
N ALA A 388 -22.42 -6.88 5.70
CA ALA A 388 -23.40 -7.96 5.58
C ALA A 388 -24.07 -8.30 6.92
N ASP A 389 -23.31 -8.26 8.02
CA ASP A 389 -23.84 -8.52 9.37
C ASP A 389 -24.96 -7.55 9.76
N TRP A 390 -24.93 -6.29 9.29
CA TRP A 390 -26.01 -5.33 9.53
C TRP A 390 -27.34 -5.79 8.93
N VAL A 391 -27.30 -6.45 7.77
CA VAL A 391 -28.48 -6.98 7.08
C VAL A 391 -28.94 -8.27 7.75
N LEU A 392 -28.02 -9.20 8.00
CA LEU A 392 -28.32 -10.49 8.63
C LEU A 392 -28.86 -10.35 10.07
N SER A 393 -28.55 -9.24 10.74
CA SER A 393 -29.01 -8.93 12.09
C SER A 393 -30.35 -8.18 12.16
N LEU A 394 -31.00 -7.90 11.03
CA LEU A 394 -32.33 -7.28 11.02
C LEU A 394 -33.38 -8.20 11.68
N PRO A 395 -34.46 -7.65 12.28
CA PRO A 395 -35.51 -8.46 12.91
C PRO A 395 -36.22 -9.42 11.94
N ASP A 396 -36.37 -9.01 10.67
CA ASP A 396 -36.87 -9.83 9.57
C ASP A 396 -35.95 -9.60 8.37
N PRO A 397 -34.76 -10.25 8.34
CA PRO A 397 -33.82 -10.05 7.25
C PRO A 397 -34.42 -10.64 5.96
N PRO A 398 -34.05 -10.12 4.78
CA PRO A 398 -34.47 -10.69 3.51
C PRO A 398 -34.25 -12.21 3.51
N ARG A 399 -35.24 -12.99 3.04
CA ARG A 399 -35.24 -14.46 3.16
C ARG A 399 -34.77 -15.17 1.90
N SER A 400 -34.73 -14.45 0.78
CA SER A 400 -34.19 -14.91 -0.49
C SER A 400 -32.99 -14.03 -0.82
N TYR A 401 -31.82 -14.63 -0.84
CA TYR A 401 -30.62 -14.04 -1.43
C TYR A 401 -30.28 -14.90 -2.63
N ASP A 402 -30.01 -14.31 -3.78
CA ASP A 402 -29.68 -15.10 -4.98
C ASP A 402 -28.40 -15.95 -4.77
N ALA A 403 -27.57 -15.58 -3.78
CA ALA A 403 -26.29 -16.22 -3.47
C ALA A 403 -26.26 -17.01 -2.14
N VAL A 404 -27.34 -17.01 -1.34
CA VAL A 404 -27.36 -17.64 0.00
C VAL A 404 -28.75 -18.27 0.27
N ASP A 405 -28.79 -19.58 0.51
CA ASP A 405 -30.02 -20.36 0.67
C ASP A 405 -30.71 -20.14 2.03
N SER A 406 -29.97 -19.64 3.04
CA SER A 406 -30.53 -19.38 4.38
C SER A 406 -29.74 -18.35 5.19
N ILE A 407 -30.38 -17.72 6.19
CA ILE A 407 -29.71 -16.82 7.16
C ILE A 407 -28.53 -17.54 7.86
N ALA A 408 -28.69 -18.82 8.19
CA ALA A 408 -27.65 -19.61 8.84
C ALA A 408 -26.40 -19.78 7.96
N GLU A 409 -26.60 -19.98 6.66
CA GLU A 409 -25.51 -20.01 5.68
C GLU A 409 -24.84 -18.64 5.55
N GLY A 410 -25.62 -17.55 5.50
CA GLY A 410 -25.08 -16.19 5.50
C GLY A 410 -24.21 -15.89 6.72
N ILE A 411 -24.65 -16.33 7.91
CA ILE A 411 -23.86 -16.25 9.15
C ILE A 411 -22.56 -17.05 9.03
N ALA A 412 -22.61 -18.27 8.48
CA ALA A 412 -21.42 -19.10 8.30
C ALA A 412 -20.41 -18.46 7.32
N MET A 413 -20.88 -17.86 6.23
CA MET A 413 -20.04 -17.11 5.29
C MET A 413 -19.39 -15.89 5.94
N ARG A 414 -20.15 -15.12 6.73
CA ARG A 414 -19.64 -13.98 7.52
C ARG A 414 -18.50 -14.44 8.45
N ASP A 415 -18.72 -15.52 9.19
CA ASP A 415 -17.74 -16.05 10.15
C ASP A 415 -16.48 -16.55 9.44
N ARG A 416 -16.63 -17.18 8.27
CA ARG A 416 -15.51 -17.58 7.42
C ARG A 416 -14.65 -16.40 6.96
N LEU A 417 -15.26 -15.31 6.47
CA LEU A 417 -14.49 -14.13 6.07
C LEU A 417 -13.75 -13.49 7.26
N ASN A 418 -14.39 -13.47 8.43
CA ASN A 418 -13.74 -12.98 9.65
C ASN A 418 -12.55 -13.88 10.06
N ASP A 419 -12.65 -15.20 9.95
CA ASP A 419 -11.51 -16.11 10.20
C ASP A 419 -10.32 -15.80 9.28
N ILE A 420 -10.58 -15.61 7.98
CA ILE A 420 -9.54 -15.21 7.02
C ILE A 420 -8.96 -13.85 7.42
N ALA A 421 -9.80 -12.87 7.76
CA ALA A 421 -9.36 -11.55 8.18
C ALA A 421 -8.50 -11.60 9.45
N ASP A 422 -8.83 -12.44 10.41
CA ASP A 422 -8.10 -12.59 11.67
C ASP A 422 -6.73 -13.24 11.44
N ARG A 423 -6.67 -14.27 10.58
CA ARG A 423 -5.39 -14.87 10.16
C ARG A 423 -4.45 -13.90 9.43
N LEU A 424 -5.02 -12.86 8.81
CA LEU A 424 -4.27 -11.79 8.15
C LEU A 424 -3.90 -10.65 9.11
N ALA A 425 -4.56 -10.53 10.27
CA ALA A 425 -4.38 -9.43 11.20
C ALA A 425 -3.00 -9.43 11.89
N ASP A 426 -2.35 -10.59 11.93
CA ASP A 426 -1.01 -10.77 12.47
C ASP A 426 0.10 -10.56 11.41
N ALA A 427 -0.27 -10.20 10.17
CA ALA A 427 0.71 -9.96 9.11
C ALA A 427 1.52 -8.68 9.39
N PRO A 428 2.86 -8.74 9.47
CA PRO A 428 3.68 -7.63 9.94
C PRO A 428 3.87 -6.48 8.93
N TRP A 429 3.26 -6.55 7.75
CA TRP A 429 3.37 -5.48 6.76
C TRP A 429 2.02 -4.90 6.34
N VAL A 430 2.02 -3.59 6.08
CA VAL A 430 0.82 -2.80 5.79
C VAL A 430 0.92 -2.20 4.39
N ARG A 431 -0.05 -2.52 3.52
CA ARG A 431 -0.18 -1.90 2.20
C ARG A 431 -1.05 -0.64 2.31
N TYR A 432 -0.43 0.54 2.27
CA TYR A 432 -1.07 1.89 2.29
C TYR A 432 -1.90 2.29 3.51
N ASP A 433 -2.44 1.34 4.25
CA ASP A 433 -3.58 1.55 5.13
C ASP A 433 -3.19 1.93 6.58
N LEU A 434 -4.20 2.37 7.33
CA LEU A 434 -4.13 2.69 8.76
C LEU A 434 -3.90 1.41 9.59
N PRO A 435 -2.76 1.26 10.30
CA PRO A 435 -2.62 0.20 11.29
C PRO A 435 -3.58 0.48 12.46
N GLY A 436 -4.49 -0.44 12.77
CA GLY A 436 -5.29 -0.33 14.02
C GLY A 436 -6.76 -0.76 14.01
N LEU A 437 -7.29 -1.39 12.96
CA LEU A 437 -8.70 -1.86 12.97
C LEU A 437 -8.94 -3.14 13.81
N GLY A 438 -7.88 -3.73 14.38
CA GLY A 438 -7.89 -5.01 15.10
C GLY A 438 -8.74 -5.09 16.36
N HIS A 439 -9.19 -3.98 16.97
CA HIS A 439 -9.80 -4.04 18.31
C HIS A 439 -11.07 -3.20 18.56
N ARG A 440 -11.65 -2.51 17.56
CA ARG A 440 -12.79 -1.60 17.83
C ARG A 440 -13.88 -1.55 16.76
N LEU A 441 -14.24 -2.67 16.12
CA LEU A 441 -15.56 -2.77 15.49
C LEU A 441 -16.57 -3.21 16.55
N SER A 442 -16.86 -2.31 17.49
CA SER A 442 -17.99 -2.47 18.41
C SER A 442 -19.27 -2.12 17.65
N ARG A 443 -20.27 -2.99 17.74
CA ARG A 443 -21.62 -2.88 17.15
C ARG A 443 -22.14 -1.43 17.10
N PRO A 444 -22.87 -1.04 16.04
CA PRO A 444 -23.56 0.25 16.03
C PRO A 444 -24.46 0.35 17.27
N ARG A 445 -24.39 1.48 17.96
CA ARG A 445 -25.38 1.79 19.01
C ARG A 445 -26.76 1.81 18.35
N PRO A 446 -27.79 1.21 18.95
CA PRO A 446 -29.15 1.37 18.45
C PRO A 446 -29.48 2.86 18.44
N LEU A 447 -30.03 3.33 17.32
CA LEU A 447 -30.65 4.64 17.22
C LEU A 447 -31.78 4.68 18.26
N VAL A 448 -31.69 5.63 19.19
CA VAL A 448 -32.76 5.99 20.14
C VAL A 448 -33.60 7.08 19.50
#